data_AF-A0AAN5SEH7-F1
#
_entry.id   AF-A0AAN5SEH7-F1
#
_cell.length_a   1.000
_cell.length_b   1.000
_cell.length_c   1.000
_cell.angle_alpha   90.00
_cell.angle_beta   90.00
_cell.angle_gamma   90.00
#
_symmetry.space_group_name_H-M   'P 1'
#
loop_
_entity.id
_entity.type
_entity.pdbx_description
1 polymer ?
#
loop_
_entity_poly.entity_id
_entity_poly.type
_entity_poly.pdbx_seq_one_letter_code
_entity_poly.pdbx_strand_id
1 'polypeptide(L)' 'MLQLKTLKKEIADPIYQKVNKIKIDFEDSEKRINFIQNECKHFEAPHAGKPFILEIWQKAFVEAIFAIKIWDDEL' A
#
# COMPACT_ATOMS: atom_id res chain seq x y z
N MET A 1 17.72 -6.01 10.66
CA MET A 1 16.98 -7.24 11.03
C MET A 1 15.86 -7.04 12.05
N LEU A 2 16.01 -6.15 13.05
CA LEU A 2 14.97 -5.93 14.08
C LEU A 2 13.67 -5.34 13.49
N GLN A 3 13.77 -4.33 12.64
CA GLN A 3 12.62 -3.68 12.00
C GLN A 3 11.76 -4.64 11.17
N LEU A 4 12.37 -5.57 10.42
CA LEU A 4 11.64 -6.58 9.66
C LEU A 4 10.84 -7.53 10.56
N LYS A 5 11.39 -7.89 11.74
CA LYS A 5 10.67 -8.71 12.70
C LYS A 5 9.48 -7.97 13.31
N THR A 6 9.63 -6.67 13.57
CA THR A 6 8.53 -5.82 14.04
C THR A 6 7.44 -5.72 12.99
N LEU A 7 7.81 -5.38 11.75
CA LEU A 7 6.86 -5.28 10.64
C LEU A 7 6.05 -6.56 10.45
N LYS A 8 6.71 -7.73 10.51
CA LYS A 8 6.01 -9.02 10.43
C LYS A 8 4.93 -9.18 11.50
N LYS A 9 5.16 -8.69 12.72
CA LYS A 9 4.14 -8.72 13.78
C LYS A 9 3.01 -7.74 13.49
N GLU A 10 3.35 -6.52 13.08
CA GLU A 10 2.36 -5.48 12.75
C GLU A 10 1.39 -5.92 11.65
N ILE A 11 1.84 -6.67 10.65
CA ILE A 11 0.99 -7.08 9.52
C ILE A 11 0.35 -8.47 9.69
N ALA A 12 0.90 -9.35 10.53
CA ALA A 12 0.46 -10.76 10.59
C ALA A 12 -0.01 -11.24 11.97
N ASP A 13 0.23 -10.49 13.06
CA ASP A 13 -0.17 -10.89 14.42
C ASP A 13 -1.42 -10.11 14.88
N PRO A 14 -2.61 -10.76 14.95
CA PRO A 14 -3.84 -10.10 15.34
C PRO A 14 -3.85 -9.57 16.79
N ILE A 15 -3.10 -10.22 17.69
CA ILE A 15 -3.00 -9.77 19.09
C ILE A 15 -2.19 -8.49 19.12
N TYR A 16 -1.05 -8.46 18.42
CA TYR A 16 -0.22 -7.26 18.30
C TYR A 16 -0.98 -6.10 17.65
N GLN A 17 -1.74 -6.38 16.57
CA GLN A 17 -2.57 -5.39 15.91
C GLN A 17 -3.62 -4.78 16.85
N LYS A 18 -4.35 -5.62 17.57
CA LYS A 18 -5.38 -5.18 18.52
C LYS A 18 -4.81 -4.30 19.63
N VAL A 19 -3.68 -4.69 20.21
CA VAL A 19 -3.03 -3.94 21.30
C VAL A 19 -2.54 -2.58 20.83
N ASN A 20 -2.01 -2.50 19.60
CA ASN A 20 -1.43 -1.27 19.04
C ASN A 20 -2.41 -0.50 18.15
N LYS A 21 -3.70 -0.86 18.14
CA LYS A 21 -4.74 -0.25 17.29
C LYS A 21 -4.37 -0.19 15.81
N ILE A 22 -3.63 -1.19 15.32
CA ILE A 22 -3.24 -1.29 13.91
C ILE A 22 -4.39 -1.95 13.15
N LYS A 23 -4.83 -1.32 12.07
CA LYS A 23 -5.79 -1.86 11.11
C LYS A 23 -5.13 -1.92 9.74
N ILE A 24 -5.23 -3.08 9.10
CA ILE A 24 -4.82 -3.26 7.70
C ILE A 24 -6.06 -3.07 6.82
N ASP A 25 -5.98 -2.11 5.89
CA ASP A 25 -7.09 -1.74 5.01
C ASP A 25 -6.56 -1.34 3.63
N PHE A 26 -6.96 -2.08 2.61
CA PHE A 26 -6.43 -1.91 1.25
C PHE A 26 -7.22 -0.92 0.38
N GLU A 27 -8.37 -0.42 0.84
CA GLU A 27 -9.26 0.42 0.01
C GLU A 27 -8.52 1.66 -0.54
N ASP A 28 -7.74 2.33 0.30
CA ASP A 28 -6.95 3.47 -0.12
C ASP A 28 -5.89 3.07 -1.15
N SER A 29 -5.19 1.96 -0.93
CA SER A 29 -4.16 1.45 -1.83
C SER A 29 -4.74 1.12 -3.21
N GLU A 30 -5.86 0.39 -3.24
CA GLU A 30 -6.57 0.03 -4.47
C GLU A 30 -7.00 1.27 -5.26
N LYS A 31 -7.51 2.30 -4.58
CA LYS A 31 -7.87 3.57 -5.23
C LYS A 31 -6.68 4.19 -5.96
N ARG A 32 -5.46 4.18 -5.38
CA ARG A 32 -4.26 4.75 -6.01
C ARG A 32 -3.77 3.85 -7.16
N ILE A 33 -3.76 2.53 -6.97
CA ILE A 33 -3.39 1.57 -8.02
C ILE A 33 -4.31 1.73 -9.23
N ASN A 34 -5.63 1.81 -9.00
CA ASN A 34 -6.62 1.99 -10.05
C ASN A 34 -6.45 3.33 -10.76
N PHE A 35 -6.21 4.42 -10.03
CA PHE A 35 -5.92 5.72 -10.64
C PHE A 35 -4.69 5.66 -11.54
N ILE A 36 -3.57 5.08 -11.07
CA ILE A 36 -2.33 4.99 -11.85
C ILE A 36 -2.57 4.15 -13.13
N GLN A 37 -3.21 3.00 -13.01
CA GLN A 37 -3.38 2.10 -14.16
C GLN A 37 -4.42 2.57 -15.17
N ASN A 38 -5.42 3.36 -14.76
CA ASN A 38 -6.51 3.80 -15.63
C ASN A 38 -6.30 5.22 -16.17
N GLU A 39 -5.74 6.12 -15.36
CA GLU A 39 -5.64 7.56 -15.68
C GLU A 39 -4.23 7.97 -16.11
N CYS A 40 -3.19 7.29 -15.61
CA CYS A 40 -1.80 7.64 -15.95
C CYS A 40 -1.31 6.88 -17.19
N LYS A 41 -0.58 7.60 -18.04
CA LYS A 41 -0.02 7.08 -19.29
C LYS A 41 1.46 7.38 -19.38
N HIS A 42 2.21 6.53 -20.07
CA HIS A 42 3.61 6.82 -20.38
C HIS A 42 3.71 8.07 -21.26
N PHE A 43 4.70 8.91 -20.97
CA PHE A 43 4.97 10.13 -21.73
C PHE A 43 5.93 9.88 -22.90
N GLU A 44 6.91 9.00 -22.73
CA GLU A 44 8.00 8.81 -23.68
C GLU A 44 7.78 7.64 -24.65
N ALA A 45 8.30 7.79 -25.87
CA ALA A 45 8.38 6.70 -26.83
C ALA A 45 9.27 5.56 -26.29
N PRO A 46 8.99 4.28 -26.63
CA PRO A 46 7.96 3.80 -27.55
C PRO A 46 6.59 3.53 -26.90
N HIS A 47 6.42 3.87 -25.62
CA HIS A 47 5.21 3.53 -24.86
C HIS A 47 4.24 4.70 -24.69
N ALA A 48 4.54 5.88 -25.25
CA ALA A 48 3.75 7.09 -25.17
C ALA A 48 2.24 6.83 -25.37
N GLY A 49 1.44 7.32 -24.42
CA GLY A 49 -0.03 7.18 -24.44
C GLY A 49 -0.56 5.82 -23.97
N LYS A 50 0.28 4.81 -23.75
CA LYS A 50 -0.14 3.52 -23.17
C LYS A 50 -0.34 3.65 -21.65
N PRO A 51 -1.29 2.90 -21.06
CA PRO A 51 -1.50 2.86 -19.62
C PRO A 51 -0.23 2.48 -18.86
N PHE A 52 0.00 3.11 -17.70
CA PHE A 52 1.11 2.77 -16.81
C PHE A 52 0.71 1.59 -15.92
N ILE A 53 1.05 0.37 -16.34
CA ILE A 53 0.71 -0.85 -15.59
C ILE A 53 1.76 -1.09 -14.51
N LEU A 54 1.31 -1.19 -13.26
CA LEU A 54 2.19 -1.42 -12.12
C LEU A 54 2.62 -2.89 -12.03
N GLU A 55 3.91 -3.11 -11.83
CA GLU A 55 4.47 -4.40 -11.45
C GLU A 55 4.11 -4.75 -10.01
N ILE A 56 4.22 -6.05 -9.65
CA ILE A 56 3.84 -6.56 -8.32
C ILE A 56 4.55 -5.80 -7.20
N TRP A 57 5.85 -5.54 -7.34
CA TRP A 57 6.61 -4.83 -6.31
C TRP A 57 6.17 -3.36 -6.18
N GLN A 58 5.76 -2.71 -7.27
CA GLN A 58 5.26 -1.33 -7.22
C GLN A 58 3.90 -1.27 -6.50
N LYS A 59 3.03 -2.27 -6.74
CA LYS A 59 1.77 -2.43 -5.97
C LYS A 59 2.05 -2.64 -4.49
N ALA A 60 3.02 -3.50 -4.15
CA ALA A 60 3.44 -3.72 -2.78
C ALA A 60 3.97 -2.45 -2.11
N PHE A 61 4.67 -1.56 -2.84
CA PHE A 61 5.05 -0.24 -2.31
C PHE A 61 3.85 0.65 -2.02
N VAL A 62 2.84 0.68 -2.90
CA VAL A 62 1.61 1.45 -2.65
C VAL A 62 0.91 0.93 -1.39
N GLU A 63 0.77 -0.39 -1.25
CA GLU A 63 0.18 -1.01 -0.07
C GLU A 63 0.99 -0.74 1.21
N ALA A 64 2.32 -0.78 1.14
CA ALA A 64 3.17 -0.47 2.29
C ALA A 64 3.00 0.98 2.77
N ILE A 65 2.59 1.91 1.90
CA ILE A 65 2.37 3.31 2.23
C ILE A 65 0.96 3.54 2.78
N PHE A 66 -0.06 2.92 2.18
CA PHE A 66 -1.46 3.28 2.44
C PHE A 66 -2.27 2.23 3.21
N ALA A 67 -1.82 0.97 3.27
CA ALA A 67 -2.62 -0.10 3.84
C ALA A 67 -2.52 -0.21 5.37
N ILE A 68 -1.41 0.24 5.97
CA ILE A 68 -1.17 0.12 7.42
C ILE A 68 -1.65 1.39 8.11
N LYS A 69 -2.74 1.30 8.87
CA LYS A 69 -3.36 2.41 9.58
C LYS A 69 -3.25 2.21 11.09
N ILE A 70 -2.90 3.25 11.84
CA ILE A 70 -2.99 3.27 13.29
C ILE A 70 -4.20 4.12 13.64
N TRP A 71 -5.19 3.52 14.27
CA TRP A 71 -6.39 4.23 14.70
C TRP A 71 -6.11 4.92 16.03
N ASP A 72 -6.36 6.21 16.04
CA ASP A 72 -6.39 7.01 17.26
C ASP A 72 -7.82 7.50 17.46
N ASP A 73 -8.39 7.20 18.62
CA ASP A 73 -9.78 7.54 18.94
C ASP A 73 -9.91 9.01 19.40
N GLU A 74 -8.78 9.72 19.56
CA GLU A 74 -8.71 11.10 20.05
C GLU A 74 -8.68 12.17 18.95
N LEU A 75 -8.86 11.79 17.67
CA LEU A 75 -8.91 12.69 16.50
C LEU A 75 -10.28 12.73 15.82
#